data_AF-A0A3C2CQ28-F1
#
_entry.id   AF-A0A3C2CQ28-F1
#
_cell.length_a   1.000
_cell.length_b   1.000
_cell.length_c   1.000
_cell.angle_alpha   90.00
_cell.angle_beta   90.00
_cell.angle_gamma   90.00
#
_symmetry.space_group_name_H-M   'P 1'
#
loop_
_entity.id
_entity.type
_entity.pdbx_description
1 polymer ?
#
loop_
_entity_poly.entity_id
_entity_poly.type
_entity_poly.pdbx_seq_one_letter_code
_entity_poly.pdbx_strand_id
1 'polypeptide(L)' 'MTVLFGTVEYFEREFEYYLAEVQKRNKLQDEIDAIHSKLKNEIMHDFICDENLREECLQNLSDACNKLTENLLV' A
#
# COMPACT_ATOMS: atom_id res chain seq x y z
N MET A 1 -14.51 -8.46 -9.85
CA MET A 1 -14.20 -8.85 -8.46
C MET A 1 -14.01 -7.59 -7.66
N THR A 2 -14.83 -7.38 -6.63
CA THR A 2 -14.62 -6.32 -5.64
C THR A 2 -13.56 -6.79 -4.66
N VAL A 3 -12.50 -6.01 -4.47
CA VAL A 3 -11.47 -6.31 -3.46
C VAL A 3 -11.93 -5.66 -2.17
N LEU A 4 -11.84 -6.38 -1.05
CA LEU A 4 -12.27 -5.85 0.24
C LEU A 4 -11.24 -4.83 0.73
N PHE A 5 -11.71 -3.63 1.04
CA PHE A 5 -10.87 -2.57 1.60
C PHE A 5 -10.08 -3.08 2.82
N GLY A 6 -8.79 -2.74 2.89
CA GLY A 6 -7.93 -3.10 4.02
C GLY A 6 -7.28 -4.48 3.94
N THR A 7 -7.59 -5.29 2.92
CA THR A 7 -6.89 -6.55 2.66
C THR A 7 -5.53 -6.32 2.00
N VAL A 8 -4.64 -7.31 2.07
CA VAL A 8 -3.33 -7.25 1.41
C VAL A 8 -3.50 -7.05 -0.10
N GLU A 9 -4.44 -7.77 -0.73
CA GLU A 9 -4.74 -7.66 -2.16
C GLU A 9 -5.28 -6.28 -2.55
N TYR A 10 -5.98 -5.61 -1.63
CA TYR A 10 -6.42 -4.23 -1.84
C TYR A 10 -5.22 -3.30 -1.95
N PHE A 11 -4.28 -3.39 -1.00
CA PHE A 11 -3.09 -2.54 -1.00
C PHE A 11 -2.15 -2.85 -2.16
N GLU A 12 -1.97 -4.12 -2.53
CA GLU A 12 -1.21 -4.52 -3.72
C GLU A 12 -1.75 -3.81 -4.98
N ARG A 13 -3.07 -3.77 -5.17
CA ARG A 13 -3.69 -3.05 -6.28
C ARG A 13 -3.51 -1.54 -6.21
N GLU A 14 -3.60 -0.96 -5.01
CA GLU A 14 -3.34 0.47 -4.84
C GLU A 14 -1.90 0.81 -5.27
N PHE A 15 -0.92 0.03 -4.80
CA PHE A 15 0.48 0.18 -5.24
C PHE A 15 0.61 0.05 -6.75
N GLU A 16 0.05 -0.99 -7.37
CA GLU A 16 0.07 -1.16 -8.84
C GLU A 16 -0.54 0.04 -9.57
N TYR A 17 -1.68 0.55 -9.07
CA TYR A 17 -2.36 1.70 -9.64
C TYR A 17 -1.48 2.96 -9.58
N TYR A 18 -0.95 3.30 -8.40
CA TYR A 18 -0.08 4.47 -8.24
C TYR A 18 1.22 4.32 -9.03
N LEU A 19 1.84 3.14 -9.03
CA LEU A 19 3.05 2.88 -9.80
C LEU A 19 2.82 2.94 -11.31
N ALA A 20 1.63 2.58 -11.80
CA ALA A 20 1.26 2.73 -13.20
C ALA A 20 1.14 4.21 -13.63
N GLU A 21 0.74 5.10 -12.71
CA GLU A 21 0.66 6.54 -12.97
C GLU A 21 2.04 7.22 -12.98
N VAL A 22 3.03 6.67 -12.28
CA VAL A 22 4.40 7.20 -12.25
C VAL A 22 5.15 6.81 -13.53
N GLN A 23 5.02 7.65 -14.57
CA GLN A 23 5.63 7.42 -15.89
C GLN A 23 7.18 7.49 -15.94
N LYS A 24 7.90 7.80 -14.84
CA LYS A 24 9.37 8.04 -14.85
C LYS A 24 10.14 7.15 -13.86
N ARG A 25 10.55 5.98 -14.37
CA ARG A 25 11.21 4.89 -13.66
C ARG A 25 12.71 5.10 -13.42
N ASN A 26 13.09 5.94 -12.46
CA ASN A 26 14.48 5.94 -12.00
C ASN A 26 14.64 5.46 -10.55
N LYS A 27 13.57 5.44 -9.74
CA LYS A 27 13.62 5.01 -8.33
C LYS A 27 12.31 4.39 -7.83
N LEU A 28 12.05 3.15 -8.24
CA LEU A 28 10.84 2.41 -7.85
C LEU A 28 10.69 2.29 -6.32
N GLN A 29 11.79 2.12 -5.58
CA GLN A 29 11.74 2.03 -4.11
C GLN A 29 11.26 3.33 -3.46
N ASP A 30 11.79 4.49 -3.89
CA ASP A 30 11.36 5.80 -3.36
C ASP A 30 9.85 6.03 -3.60
N GLU A 31 9.32 5.57 -4.74
CA GLU A 31 7.89 5.66 -5.07
C GLU A 31 7.05 4.72 -4.20
N ILE A 32 7.51 3.48 -3.98
CA ILE A 32 6.84 2.52 -3.08
C ILE A 32 6.78 3.11 -1.66
N ASP A 33 7.89 3.65 -1.16
CA ASP A 33 7.95 4.26 0.17
C ASP A 33 7.02 5.49 0.29
N ALA A 34 6.90 6.27 -0.79
CA ALA A 34 6.00 7.42 -0.87
C ALA A 34 4.53 6.98 -0.85
N ILE A 35 4.16 5.98 -1.66
CA ILE A 35 2.80 5.41 -1.70
C ILE A 35 2.45 4.80 -0.33
N HIS A 36 3.36 4.03 0.25
CA HIS A 36 3.18 3.44 1.57
C HIS A 36 2.92 4.52 2.64
N SER A 37 3.72 5.59 2.64
CA SER A 37 3.56 6.71 3.58
C SER A 37 2.24 7.44 3.38
N LYS A 38 1.79 7.61 2.13
CA LYS A 38 0.50 8.21 1.80
C LYS A 38 -0.66 7.36 2.33
N LEU A 39 -0.71 6.08 1.98
CA LEU A 39 -1.76 5.16 2.41
C LEU A 39 -1.78 5.01 3.94
N LYS A 40 -0.62 4.95 4.58
CA LYS A 40 -0.50 4.94 6.04
C LYS A 40 -1.13 6.19 6.67
N ASN A 41 -0.85 7.37 6.12
CA ASN A 41 -1.43 8.61 6.62
C ASN A 41 -2.96 8.64 6.46
N GLU A 42 -3.47 8.18 5.31
CA GLU A 42 -4.92 8.07 5.07
C GLU A 42 -5.59 7.13 6.08
N ILE A 43 -5.00 5.95 6.33
CA ILE A 43 -5.51 5.00 7.33
C ILE A 43 -5.52 5.59 8.74
N MET A 44 -4.50 6.39 9.09
CA MET A 44 -4.37 6.95 10.44
C MET A 44 -5.24 8.19 10.68
N HIS A 45 -5.47 9.02 9.67
CA HIS A 45 -6.09 10.34 9.84
C HIS A 45 -7.45 10.49 9.14
N ASP A 46 -7.64 9.86 7.99
CA ASP A 46 -8.83 10.04 7.16
C ASP A 46 -9.82 8.88 7.33
N PHE A 47 -9.34 7.70 7.70
CA PHE A 47 -10.15 6.51 7.84
C PHE A 47 -10.69 6.32 9.27
N ILE A 48 -11.95 6.67 9.48
CA ILE A 48 -12.65 6.47 10.76
C ILE A 48 -13.05 4.99 10.89
N CYS A 49 -12.29 4.25 11.69
CA CYS A 49 -12.48 2.84 11.97
C CYS A 49 -12.10 2.49 13.42
N ASP A 50 -12.54 1.32 13.86
CA ASP A 50 -12.10 0.73 15.13
C ASP A 50 -10.59 0.51 15.12
N GLU A 51 -9.97 0.61 16.30
CA GLU A 51 -8.52 0.50 16.47
C GLU A 51 -7.99 -0.84 15.95
N ASN A 52 -8.69 -1.94 16.23
CA ASN A 52 -8.33 -3.28 15.73
C ASN A 52 -8.28 -3.34 14.20
N LEU A 53 -9.28 -2.75 13.52
CA LEU A 53 -9.34 -2.73 12.06
C LEU A 53 -8.22 -1.84 11.49
N ARG A 54 -7.89 -0.75 12.18
CA ARG A 54 -6.78 0.13 11.80
C ARG A 54 -5.45 -0.60 11.87
N GLU A 55 -5.19 -1.31 12.97
CA GLU A 55 -3.98 -2.11 13.14
C GLU A 55 -3.88 -3.19 12.07
N GLU A 56 -4.97 -3.89 11.79
CA GLU A 56 -5.03 -4.90 10.71
C GLU A 56 -4.73 -4.28 9.33
N CYS A 57 -5.34 -3.14 9.01
CA CYS A 57 -5.05 -2.41 7.76
C CYS A 57 -3.58 -1.99 7.66
N LEU A 58 -2.98 -1.49 8.75
CA LEU A 58 -1.57 -1.08 8.77
C LEU A 58 -0.62 -2.27 8.62
N GLN A 59 -0.96 -3.41 9.22
CA GLN A 59 -0.21 -4.65 9.05
C GLN A 59 -0.30 -5.14 7.60
N ASN A 60 -1.51 -5.21 7.05
CA ASN A 60 -1.75 -5.65 5.68
C ASN A 60 -1.09 -4.72 4.65
N LEU A 61 -1.05 -3.41 4.91
CA LEU A 61 -0.32 -2.44 4.09
C LEU A 61 1.20 -2.72 4.11
N SER A 62 1.75 -3.02 5.29
CA SER A 62 3.17 -3.37 5.43
C SER A 62 3.49 -4.68 4.72
N ASP A 63 2.62 -5.68 4.83
CA ASP A 63 2.77 -6.99 4.18
C ASP A 63 2.71 -6.85 2.64
N ALA A 64 1.80 -6.04 2.12
CA ALA A 64 1.73 -5.73 0.69
C ALA A 64 3.02 -5.05 0.20
N CYS A 65 3.52 -4.06 0.95
CA CYS A 65 4.77 -3.37 0.63
C CYS A 65 5.96 -4.33 0.60
N ASN A 66 6.08 -5.20 1.61
CA ASN A 66 7.16 -6.19 1.70
C ASN A 66 7.14 -7.14 0.50
N LYS A 67 5.96 -7.68 0.13
CA LYS A 67 5.82 -8.53 -1.06
C LYS A 67 6.21 -7.80 -2.34
N LEU A 68 5.83 -6.53 -2.49
CA LEU A 68 6.21 -5.72 -3.64
C LEU A 68 7.73 -5.54 -3.72
N THR A 69 8.39 -5.20 -2.61
CA THR A 69 9.85 -5.06 -2.55
C THR A 69 10.56 -6.39 -2.80
N GLU A 70 10.06 -7.51 -2.26
CA GLU A 70 10.59 -8.85 -2.56
C GLU A 70 10.49 -9.19 -4.04
N ASN A 71 9.35 -8.90 -4.68
CA ASN A 71 9.17 -9.11 -6.12
C ASN A 71 10.07 -8.22 -6.99
N LEU A 72 10.53 -7.07 -6.48
CA LEU A 72 11.49 -6.20 -7.17
C LEU A 72 12.95 -6.69 -7.07
N LEU A 73 13.26 -7.56 -6.10
CA LEU A 73 14.60 -8.12 -5.89
C LEU A 73 14.87 -9.42 -6.66
N VAL A 74 13.85 -9.96 -7.36
CA VAL A 74 13.92 -11.16 -8.22
C VAL A 74 14.05 -10.78 -9.68
#